data_AF-A0A534WVB7-F1
#
_entry.id   AF-A0A534WVB7-F1
#
_cell.length_a   1.000
_cell.length_b   1.000
_cell.length_c   1.000
_cell.angle_alpha   90.00
_cell.angle_beta   90.00
_cell.angle_gamma   90.00
#
_symmetry.space_group_name_H-M   'P 1'
#
loop_
_entity.id
_entity.type
_entity.pdbx_description
1 polymer ?
#
loop_
_entity_poly.entity_id
_entity_poly.type
_entity_poly.pdbx_seq_one_letter_code
_entity_poly.pdbx_strand_id
1 'polypeptide(L)'
;MARFVRIEASDLRPGLEGLAGFDLDAVAALHYATGPGEPDSDGDGVPDARDDCPAVANADQRDTDGDGIGDACDPCPADATCLPVATPRWSGGGNGGPADALLTYVIPDSATTAVHAGADSATIMIVLAPEVTPGSVRLRVGRKNLTRAMGDFTPGSTKMLDIPLKRPRTVVRLRATGRLADGRRVVDRDRFVFERSAE
;
A
#
# COMPACT_ATOMS: atom_id res chain seq x y z
N MET A 1 -14.56 -39.48 33.23
CA MET A 1 -14.88 -38.90 34.55
C MET A 1 -14.03 -37.65 34.75
N ALA A 2 -14.59 -36.47 34.45
CA ALA A 2 -13.88 -35.21 34.69
C ALA A 2 -13.95 -34.87 36.18
N ARG A 3 -12.78 -34.62 36.78
CA ARG A 3 -12.65 -34.17 38.17
C ARG A 3 -13.04 -32.68 38.21
N PHE A 4 -14.14 -32.37 38.88
CA PHE A 4 -14.50 -30.98 39.18
C PHE A 4 -13.54 -30.44 40.24
N VAL A 5 -12.78 -29.41 39.89
CA VAL A 5 -12.01 -28.62 40.85
C VAL A 5 -12.95 -27.57 41.42
N ARG A 6 -13.15 -27.60 42.74
CA ARG A 6 -13.95 -26.60 43.46
C ARG A 6 -13.05 -25.41 43.76
N ILE A 7 -13.31 -24.27 43.12
CA ILE A 7 -12.62 -23.01 43.43
C ILE A 7 -13.37 -22.35 44.59
N GLU A 8 -12.67 -22.08 45.69
CA GLU A 8 -13.23 -21.44 46.89
C GLU A 8 -13.08 -19.91 46.77
N ALA A 9 -13.98 -19.15 47.40
CA ALA A 9 -14.07 -17.69 47.25
C ALA A 9 -12.79 -16.94 47.68
N SER A 10 -11.91 -17.58 48.45
CA SER A 10 -10.60 -17.06 48.87
C SER A 10 -9.54 -17.04 47.77
N ASP A 11 -9.75 -17.73 46.66
CA ASP A 11 -8.79 -17.82 45.54
C ASP A 11 -9.01 -16.73 44.47
N LEU A 12 -10.07 -15.92 44.61
CA LEU A 12 -10.40 -14.82 43.71
C LEU A 12 -9.71 -13.52 44.19
N ARG A 13 -9.01 -12.84 43.27
CA ARG A 13 -8.40 -11.52 43.55
C ARG A 13 -9.49 -10.51 43.97
N PRO A 14 -9.27 -9.66 44.99
CA PRO A 14 -10.26 -8.67 45.39
C PRO A 14 -10.49 -7.65 44.27
N GLY A 15 -11.76 -7.40 43.91
CA GLY A 15 -12.12 -6.36 42.92
C GLY A 15 -13.33 -6.63 42.02
N LEU A 16 -14.10 -7.70 42.24
CA LEU A 16 -15.18 -8.14 41.34
C LEU A 16 -16.59 -8.14 41.96
N GLU A 17 -16.83 -7.36 43.01
CA GLU A 17 -18.13 -7.28 43.71
C GLU A 17 -19.24 -6.52 42.95
N GLY A 18 -19.21 -6.51 41.61
CA GLY A 18 -20.14 -5.71 40.80
C GLY A 18 -20.83 -6.41 39.63
N LEU A 19 -20.52 -7.68 39.31
CA LEU A 19 -21.04 -8.33 38.10
C LEU A 19 -22.04 -9.46 38.42
N ALA A 20 -23.05 -9.17 39.23
CA ALA A 20 -24.24 -10.00 39.30
C ALA A 20 -25.22 -9.56 38.20
N GLY A 21 -25.17 -10.20 37.03
CA GLY A 21 -26.18 -9.96 35.99
C GLY A 21 -25.82 -10.27 34.53
N PHE A 22 -24.76 -11.01 34.21
CA PHE A 22 -24.48 -11.38 32.82
C PHE A 22 -25.06 -12.75 32.49
N ASP A 23 -26.09 -12.73 31.66
CA ASP A 23 -26.71 -13.89 31.01
C ASP A 23 -25.63 -14.66 30.24
N LEU A 24 -25.35 -15.90 30.66
CA LEU A 24 -24.32 -16.74 30.04
C LEU A 24 -24.68 -17.14 28.60
N ASP A 25 -25.95 -17.04 28.21
CA ASP A 25 -26.38 -17.21 26.82
C ASP A 25 -26.06 -15.96 25.95
N ALA A 26 -25.92 -14.78 26.57
CA ALA A 26 -25.44 -13.57 25.89
C ALA A 26 -23.90 -13.53 25.75
N VAL A 27 -23.17 -14.14 26.69
CA VAL A 27 -21.69 -14.25 26.62
C VAL A 27 -21.25 -15.21 25.51
N ALA A 28 -22.10 -16.16 25.11
CA ALA A 28 -21.86 -17.06 23.98
C ALA A 28 -22.10 -16.40 22.61
N ALA A 29 -22.83 -15.28 22.54
CA ALA A 29 -23.17 -14.59 21.27
C ALA A 29 -22.22 -13.44 20.89
N LEU A 30 -21.28 -13.07 21.77
CA LEU A 30 -20.34 -11.96 21.57
C LEU A 30 -18.86 -12.39 21.62
N HIS A 31 -18.59 -13.69 21.59
CA HIS A 31 -17.23 -14.23 21.48
C HIS A 31 -16.79 -14.32 20.01
N TYR A 32 -16.74 -13.17 19.32
CA TYR A 32 -15.90 -13.01 18.14
C TYR A 32 -15.02 -11.77 18.34
N ALA A 33 -13.75 -12.08 18.60
CA ALA A 33 -12.55 -11.27 18.39
C ALA A 33 -12.42 -9.92 19.13
N THR A 34 -11.18 -9.70 19.59
CA THR A 34 -10.57 -8.43 20.04
C THR A 34 -10.88 -8.00 21.48
N GLY A 35 -9.82 -7.89 22.29
CA GLY A 35 -9.88 -7.25 23.59
C GLY A 35 -10.06 -5.73 23.46
N PRO A 36 -10.32 -5.01 24.55
CA PRO A 36 -10.56 -3.57 24.49
C PRO A 36 -9.29 -2.83 24.03
N GLY A 37 -9.32 -2.26 22.82
CA GLY A 37 -8.49 -1.12 22.42
C GLY A 37 -7.37 -1.35 21.39
N GLU A 38 -7.34 -2.45 20.64
CA GLU A 38 -6.47 -2.48 19.46
C GLU A 38 -7.08 -1.61 18.33
N PRO A 39 -6.30 -0.70 17.70
CA PRO A 39 -6.77 0.06 16.56
C PRO A 39 -7.21 -0.87 15.42
N ASP A 40 -8.32 -0.51 14.80
CA ASP A 40 -8.85 -1.10 13.57
C ASP A 40 -9.19 0.11 12.69
N SER A 41 -8.28 0.42 11.78
CA SER A 41 -8.27 1.66 11.02
C SER A 41 -9.28 1.66 9.88
N ASP A 42 -9.68 0.50 9.38
CA ASP A 42 -10.61 0.37 8.26
C ASP A 42 -11.95 -0.29 8.63
N GLY A 43 -12.09 -0.77 9.86
CA GLY A 43 -13.33 -1.22 10.47
C GLY A 43 -13.79 -2.58 9.96
N ASP A 44 -12.88 -3.44 9.52
CA ASP A 44 -13.20 -4.76 8.98
C ASP A 44 -13.28 -5.88 10.03
N GLY A 45 -12.92 -5.56 11.28
CA GLY A 45 -12.93 -6.48 12.41
C GLY A 45 -11.59 -7.18 12.68
N VAL A 46 -10.54 -6.84 11.93
CA VAL A 46 -9.16 -7.28 12.14
C VAL A 46 -8.35 -6.11 12.70
N PRO A 47 -7.69 -6.25 13.86
CA PRO A 47 -6.86 -5.18 14.39
C PRO A 47 -5.66 -4.88 13.50
N ASP A 48 -5.28 -3.60 13.36
CA ASP A 48 -4.16 -3.10 12.54
C ASP A 48 -2.84 -3.88 12.76
N ALA A 49 -2.64 -4.41 13.97
CA ALA A 49 -1.44 -5.18 14.32
C ALA A 49 -1.38 -6.59 13.71
N ARG A 50 -2.50 -7.07 13.16
CA ARG A 50 -2.71 -8.41 12.61
C ARG A 50 -3.39 -8.39 11.24
N ASP A 51 -3.69 -7.21 10.75
CA ASP A 51 -4.33 -6.97 9.48
C ASP A 51 -3.27 -6.90 8.37
N ASP A 52 -3.40 -7.75 7.35
CA ASP A 52 -2.55 -7.75 6.16
C ASP A 52 -2.85 -6.58 5.21
N CYS A 53 -3.92 -5.82 5.46
CA CYS A 53 -4.30 -4.59 4.77
C CYS A 53 -4.90 -3.51 5.71
N PRO A 54 -4.14 -2.88 6.65
CA PRO A 54 -4.65 -1.96 7.69
C PRO A 54 -5.35 -0.65 7.23
N ALA A 55 -5.55 -0.47 5.92
CA ALA A 55 -6.22 0.68 5.33
C ALA A 55 -7.28 0.28 4.29
N VAL A 56 -7.49 -1.02 4.05
CA VAL A 56 -8.40 -1.55 3.03
C VAL A 56 -9.11 -2.79 3.59
N ALA A 57 -10.34 -2.57 4.06
CA ALA A 57 -11.14 -3.60 4.68
C ALA A 57 -11.19 -4.93 3.90
N ASN A 58 -10.72 -6.00 4.53
CA ASN A 58 -10.64 -7.36 4.01
C ASN A 58 -10.71 -8.39 5.15
N ALA A 59 -11.89 -8.49 5.76
CA ALA A 59 -12.14 -9.36 6.91
C ALA A 59 -11.82 -10.86 6.70
N ASP A 60 -11.65 -11.31 5.46
CA ASP A 60 -11.25 -12.68 5.12
C ASP A 60 -9.72 -12.90 5.15
N GLN A 61 -8.92 -11.82 5.23
CA GLN A 61 -7.46 -11.80 5.35
C GLN A 61 -6.82 -12.74 4.32
N ARG A 62 -7.34 -12.66 3.10
CA ARG A 62 -6.92 -13.51 2.01
C ARG A 62 -5.61 -12.98 1.45
N ASP A 63 -4.58 -13.81 1.52
CA ASP A 63 -3.27 -13.61 0.88
C ASP A 63 -2.99 -14.84 0.00
N THR A 64 -3.18 -14.69 -1.31
CA THR A 64 -3.16 -15.81 -2.26
C THR A 64 -1.74 -16.30 -2.55
N ASP A 65 -0.73 -15.44 -2.49
CA ASP A 65 0.65 -15.80 -2.82
C ASP A 65 1.58 -15.95 -1.60
N GLY A 66 1.12 -15.52 -0.42
CA GLY A 66 1.77 -15.75 0.87
C GLY A 66 2.88 -14.76 1.18
N ASP A 67 2.80 -13.56 0.63
CA ASP A 67 3.82 -12.52 0.80
C ASP A 67 3.58 -11.62 2.04
N GLY A 68 2.44 -11.80 2.70
CA GLY A 68 2.04 -11.10 3.91
C GLY A 68 1.28 -9.80 3.65
N ILE A 69 0.87 -9.53 2.41
CA ILE A 69 -0.08 -8.48 2.06
C ILE A 69 -1.36 -9.09 1.51
N GLY A 70 -2.51 -8.64 2.02
CA GLY A 70 -3.79 -9.17 1.58
C GLY A 70 -4.10 -8.83 0.11
N ASP A 71 -4.78 -9.75 -0.58
CA ASP A 71 -5.27 -9.63 -1.96
C ASP A 71 -6.01 -8.30 -2.23
N ALA A 72 -6.60 -7.71 -1.18
CA ALA A 72 -7.34 -6.45 -1.24
C ALA A 72 -6.43 -5.22 -1.44
N CYS A 73 -5.20 -5.27 -0.93
CA CYS A 73 -4.23 -4.18 -1.01
C CYS A 73 -2.92 -4.57 -1.71
N ASP A 74 -2.78 -5.82 -2.15
CA ASP A 74 -1.70 -6.29 -3.00
C ASP A 74 -1.93 -5.91 -4.48
N PRO A 75 -1.00 -5.17 -5.13
CA PRO A 75 -1.07 -4.89 -6.56
C PRO A 75 -0.91 -6.12 -7.46
N CYS A 76 -0.36 -7.23 -6.96
CA CYS A 76 -0.19 -8.47 -7.71
C CYS A 76 -0.56 -9.71 -6.86
N PRO A 77 -1.85 -9.97 -6.56
CA PRO A 77 -2.31 -11.04 -5.64
C PRO A 77 -2.00 -12.50 -6.03
N ALA A 78 -1.10 -12.76 -6.97
CA ALA A 78 -0.73 -14.09 -7.43
C ALA A 78 0.79 -14.24 -7.60
N ASP A 79 1.58 -13.28 -7.16
CA ASP A 79 3.03 -13.24 -7.30
C ASP A 79 3.67 -12.67 -6.03
N ALA A 80 4.08 -13.57 -5.13
CA ALA A 80 4.68 -13.21 -3.85
C ALA A 80 6.00 -12.43 -3.96
N THR A 81 6.56 -12.33 -5.16
CA THR A 81 7.70 -11.46 -5.40
C THR A 81 7.29 -10.02 -5.62
N CYS A 82 5.99 -9.70 -5.65
CA CYS A 82 5.38 -8.39 -5.88
C CYS A 82 5.07 -7.58 -4.61
N LEU A 83 5.43 -8.07 -3.41
CA LEU A 83 5.53 -7.36 -2.12
C LEU A 83 5.36 -5.83 -2.16
N PRO A 84 4.20 -5.32 -1.72
CA PRO A 84 4.02 -3.93 -1.31
C PRO A 84 4.43 -3.73 0.16
N VAL A 85 5.68 -3.32 0.39
CA VAL A 85 6.14 -2.33 1.40
C VAL A 85 7.64 -2.56 1.66
N ALA A 86 8.46 -1.67 1.09
CA ALA A 86 9.55 -0.94 1.77
C ALA A 86 10.76 -0.64 0.88
N THR A 87 10.95 -1.33 -0.25
CA THR A 87 12.02 -0.96 -1.18
C THR A 87 11.43 -0.69 -2.56
N PRO A 88 11.39 0.58 -2.98
CA PRO A 88 11.21 0.89 -4.38
C PRO A 88 12.17 0.04 -5.21
N ARG A 89 11.63 -0.74 -6.13
CA ARG A 89 12.38 -1.74 -6.90
C ARG A 89 13.29 -1.10 -7.93
N TRP A 90 12.95 0.14 -8.29
CA TRP A 90 13.61 0.88 -9.34
C TRP A 90 13.53 2.39 -9.09
N SER A 91 14.65 3.07 -9.24
CA SER A 91 14.77 4.53 -9.10
C SER A 91 14.52 5.27 -10.42
N GLY A 92 13.63 4.73 -11.28
CA GLY A 92 13.05 5.49 -12.39
C GLY A 92 13.80 5.57 -13.72
N GLY A 93 14.97 4.91 -13.84
CA GLY A 93 15.74 4.91 -15.10
C GLY A 93 16.14 6.32 -15.54
N GLY A 94 16.23 7.21 -14.55
CA GLY A 94 16.43 8.62 -14.74
C GLY A 94 17.86 8.97 -15.10
N ASN A 95 18.25 10.18 -14.71
CA ASN A 95 19.52 10.77 -15.09
C ASN A 95 20.71 10.29 -14.25
N GLY A 96 20.51 9.35 -13.33
CA GLY A 96 21.54 8.85 -12.44
C GLY A 96 21.86 9.83 -11.32
N GLY A 97 22.25 9.29 -10.17
CA GLY A 97 22.76 10.04 -9.03
C GLY A 97 21.69 10.33 -7.97
N PRO A 98 21.96 11.26 -7.03
CA PRO A 98 21.13 11.44 -5.84
C PRO A 98 19.74 12.03 -6.13
N ALA A 99 19.49 12.49 -7.37
CA ALA A 99 18.17 12.99 -7.77
C ALA A 99 17.15 11.85 -7.89
N ASP A 100 17.58 10.66 -8.28
CA ASP A 100 16.73 9.47 -8.51
C ASP A 100 16.10 8.93 -7.21
N ALA A 101 16.51 9.46 -6.05
CA ALA A 101 15.86 9.18 -4.77
C ALA A 101 14.57 9.99 -4.58
N LEU A 102 14.30 11.01 -5.40
CA LEU A 102 13.09 11.83 -5.26
C LEU A 102 11.83 11.08 -5.71
N LEU A 103 11.93 10.34 -6.81
CA LEU A 103 10.86 9.53 -7.36
C LEU A 103 11.33 8.09 -7.45
N THR A 104 10.65 7.23 -6.73
CA THR A 104 10.98 5.81 -6.74
C THR A 104 9.75 4.99 -7.04
N TYR A 105 9.93 3.85 -7.69
CA TYR A 105 8.85 3.11 -8.32
C TYR A 105 8.76 1.71 -7.75
N VAL A 106 7.54 1.32 -7.41
CA VAL A 106 7.23 -0.08 -7.12
C VAL A 106 6.79 -0.76 -8.42
N ILE A 107 5.94 -0.07 -9.19
CA ILE A 107 5.53 -0.47 -10.54
C ILE A 107 5.58 0.78 -11.43
N PRO A 108 6.23 0.74 -12.62
CA PRO A 108 7.00 -0.39 -13.13
C PRO A 108 8.34 -0.56 -12.38
N ASP A 109 8.91 -1.76 -12.45
CA ASP A 109 10.22 -2.13 -11.88
C ASP A 109 11.38 -1.94 -12.89
N SER A 110 11.08 -1.44 -14.09
CA SER A 110 12.00 -1.39 -15.21
C SER A 110 11.62 -0.29 -16.20
N ALA A 111 12.59 0.09 -17.05
CA ALA A 111 12.40 1.16 -18.03
C ALA A 111 11.40 0.80 -19.15
N THR A 112 11.17 -0.49 -19.38
CA THR A 112 10.24 -0.98 -20.39
C THR A 112 9.43 -2.11 -19.81
N THR A 113 8.12 -1.97 -19.80
CA THR A 113 7.18 -2.94 -19.23
C THR A 113 6.24 -3.43 -20.33
N ALA A 114 6.17 -4.75 -20.49
CA ALA A 114 5.18 -5.37 -21.35
C ALA A 114 3.80 -5.30 -20.69
N VAL A 115 2.77 -4.96 -21.46
CA VAL A 115 1.37 -4.92 -21.01
C VAL A 115 0.52 -5.75 -21.95
N HIS A 116 -0.59 -6.29 -21.45
CA HIS A 116 -1.51 -7.08 -22.25
C HIS A 116 -2.00 -6.30 -23.49
N ALA A 117 -2.18 -6.98 -24.63
CA ALA A 117 -2.54 -6.33 -25.90
C ALA A 117 -3.87 -5.55 -25.83
N GLY A 118 -4.83 -6.09 -25.07
CA GLY A 118 -6.12 -5.44 -24.78
C GLY A 118 -6.11 -4.39 -23.66
N ALA A 119 -4.98 -4.10 -23.01
CA ALA A 119 -4.94 -3.19 -21.87
C ALA A 119 -5.19 -1.72 -22.28
N ASP A 120 -6.26 -1.12 -21.77
CA ASP A 120 -6.59 0.29 -22.02
C ASP A 120 -5.81 1.28 -21.15
N SER A 121 -5.30 0.81 -20.02
CA SER A 121 -4.48 1.58 -19.11
C SER A 121 -3.40 0.72 -18.43
N ALA A 122 -2.47 1.39 -17.74
CA ALA A 122 -1.44 0.76 -16.92
C ALA A 122 -1.28 1.56 -15.61
N THR A 123 -1.12 0.84 -14.50
CA THR A 123 -0.88 1.47 -13.20
C THR A 123 0.59 1.79 -13.02
N ILE A 124 0.88 2.98 -12.51
CA ILE A 124 2.19 3.31 -11.92
C ILE A 124 1.97 3.51 -10.43
N MET A 125 2.73 2.81 -9.61
CA MET A 125 2.83 3.09 -8.19
C MET A 125 4.16 3.77 -7.90
N ILE A 126 4.08 5.04 -7.53
CA ILE A 126 5.22 5.90 -7.27
C ILE A 126 5.26 6.30 -5.80
N VAL A 127 6.43 6.20 -5.19
CA VAL A 127 6.74 6.68 -3.85
C VAL A 127 7.50 7.99 -3.99
N LEU A 128 6.92 9.08 -3.46
CA LEU A 128 7.50 10.40 -3.50
C LEU A 128 8.30 10.65 -2.22
N ALA A 129 9.57 11.00 -2.36
CA ALA A 129 10.39 11.34 -1.20
C ALA A 129 9.89 12.63 -0.51
N PRO A 130 10.03 12.77 0.82
CA PRO A 130 9.73 14.00 1.54
C PRO A 130 10.48 15.24 1.02
N GLU A 131 11.64 15.03 0.39
CA GLU A 131 12.51 16.07 -0.19
C GLU A 131 11.93 16.69 -1.48
N VAL A 132 10.89 16.08 -2.06
CA VAL A 132 10.21 16.61 -3.24
C VAL A 132 9.59 17.96 -2.90
N THR A 133 9.87 18.97 -3.72
CA THR A 133 9.23 20.28 -3.60
C THR A 133 7.75 20.16 -3.98
N PRO A 134 6.80 20.58 -3.12
CA PRO A 134 5.37 20.55 -3.42
C PRO A 134 5.04 21.19 -4.77
N GLY A 135 4.18 20.53 -5.55
CA GLY A 135 3.76 21.03 -6.86
C GLY A 135 4.86 21.08 -7.92
N SER A 136 6.02 20.45 -7.70
CA SER A 136 7.12 20.40 -8.68
C SER A 136 7.03 19.21 -9.65
N VAL A 137 6.26 18.19 -9.28
CA VAL A 137 6.07 16.97 -10.08
C VAL A 137 5.38 17.30 -11.40
N ARG A 138 5.88 16.78 -12.50
CA ARG A 138 5.30 16.92 -13.84
C ARG A 138 5.22 15.54 -14.48
N LEU A 139 4.01 15.12 -14.85
CA LEU A 139 3.74 13.87 -15.53
C LEU A 139 3.33 14.13 -16.98
N ARG A 140 3.99 13.46 -17.93
CA ARG A 140 3.64 13.48 -19.35
C ARG A 140 3.51 12.07 -19.90
N VAL A 141 2.44 11.85 -20.65
CA VAL A 141 2.18 10.59 -21.36
C VAL A 141 2.14 10.89 -22.86
N GLY A 142 3.17 10.45 -23.58
CA GLY A 142 3.42 10.87 -24.94
C GLY A 142 3.54 12.39 -25.07
N ARG A 143 2.56 13.02 -25.72
CA ARG A 143 2.47 14.49 -25.88
C ARG A 143 1.55 15.17 -24.85
N LYS A 144 0.74 14.41 -24.12
CA LYS A 144 -0.22 14.94 -23.15
C LYS A 144 0.46 15.23 -21.82
N ASN A 145 0.11 16.35 -21.19
CA ASN A 145 0.48 16.65 -19.81
C ASN A 145 -0.69 16.20 -18.92
N LEU A 146 -0.45 15.21 -18.07
CA LEU A 146 -1.47 14.65 -17.18
C LEU A 146 -1.27 15.08 -15.72
N THR A 147 -0.33 15.98 -15.43
CA THR A 147 0.01 16.38 -14.05
C THR A 147 -1.22 16.76 -13.22
N ARG A 148 -2.13 17.59 -13.76
CA ARG A 148 -3.34 18.00 -13.03
C ARG A 148 -4.41 16.90 -12.98
N ALA A 149 -4.47 16.06 -14.00
CA ALA A 149 -5.48 15.00 -14.09
C ALA A 149 -5.24 13.90 -13.05
N MET A 150 -4.00 13.74 -12.58
CA MET A 150 -3.63 12.75 -11.56
C MET A 150 -3.76 13.27 -10.12
N GLY A 151 -4.29 14.48 -9.95
CA GLY A 151 -4.44 15.13 -8.64
C GLY A 151 -3.10 15.55 -8.03
N ASP A 152 -3.11 15.78 -6.72
CA ASP A 152 -1.95 16.31 -6.02
C ASP A 152 -0.89 15.24 -5.76
N PHE A 153 0.37 15.66 -5.91
CA PHE A 153 1.56 14.88 -5.61
C PHE A 153 2.13 15.37 -4.29
N THR A 154 1.71 14.75 -3.19
CA THR A 154 2.13 15.09 -1.83
C THR A 154 3.53 14.52 -1.58
N PRO A 155 4.52 15.33 -1.17
CA PRO A 155 5.83 14.80 -0.76
C PRO A 155 5.69 13.83 0.42
N GLY A 156 6.47 12.75 0.42
CA GLY A 156 6.41 11.72 1.46
C GLY A 156 5.22 10.76 1.34
N SER A 157 4.46 10.80 0.25
CA SER A 157 3.33 9.90 0.02
C SER A 157 3.58 8.91 -1.11
N THR A 158 2.83 7.82 -1.10
CA THR A 158 2.68 6.93 -2.26
C THR A 158 1.52 7.40 -3.12
N LYS A 159 1.62 7.23 -4.44
CA LYS A 159 0.57 7.58 -5.39
C LYS A 159 0.41 6.49 -6.43
N MET A 160 -0.81 6.05 -6.64
CA MET A 160 -1.18 5.23 -7.80
C MET A 160 -1.66 6.14 -8.93
N LEU A 161 -1.15 5.92 -10.14
CA LEU A 161 -1.48 6.68 -11.33
C LEU A 161 -2.02 5.71 -12.39
N ASP A 162 -3.24 5.96 -12.86
CA ASP A 162 -3.81 5.20 -13.97
C ASP A 162 -3.44 5.84 -15.31
N ILE A 163 -2.55 5.19 -16.07
CA ILE A 163 -1.98 5.74 -17.30
C ILE A 163 -2.73 5.23 -18.52
N PRO A 164 -3.38 6.11 -19.31
CA PRO A 164 -4.09 5.68 -20.50
C PRO A 164 -3.13 5.22 -21.60
N LEU A 165 -3.29 3.99 -22.06
CA LEU A 165 -2.49 3.36 -23.11
C LEU A 165 -3.13 3.59 -24.49
N LYS A 166 -3.05 4.82 -25.01
CA LYS A 166 -3.67 5.17 -26.31
C LYS A 166 -2.91 4.67 -27.54
N ARG A 167 -1.74 4.05 -27.36
CA ARG A 167 -0.89 3.52 -28.43
C ARG A 167 -0.22 2.23 -27.98
N PRO A 168 0.16 1.33 -28.92
CA PRO A 168 0.90 0.11 -28.59
C PRO A 168 2.17 0.37 -27.80
N ARG A 169 2.86 1.48 -28.11
CA ARG A 169 4.02 1.96 -27.36
C ARG A 169 3.68 3.30 -26.71
N THR A 170 3.59 3.31 -25.39
CA THR A 170 3.26 4.50 -24.59
C THR A 170 4.46 4.92 -23.77
N VAL A 171 4.99 6.12 -24.03
CA VAL A 171 6.13 6.67 -23.29
C VAL A 171 5.63 7.58 -22.19
N VAL A 172 6.01 7.28 -20.95
CA VAL A 172 5.75 8.12 -19.79
C VAL A 172 7.04 8.85 -19.41
N ARG A 173 6.90 10.12 -19.03
CA ARG A 173 7.99 10.92 -18.47
C ARG A 173 7.52 11.57 -17.19
N LEU A 174 8.26 11.33 -16.13
CA LEU A 174 8.11 12.07 -14.88
C LEU A 174 9.29 13.00 -14.67
N ARG A 175 9.02 14.06 -13.95
CA ARG A 175 10.03 14.99 -13.49
C ARG A 175 9.63 15.52 -12.14
N ALA A 176 10.51 15.42 -11.16
CA ALA A 176 10.36 16.09 -9.88
C ALA A 176 11.51 17.06 -9.64
N THR A 177 11.33 17.96 -8.69
CA THR A 177 12.41 18.80 -8.17
C THR A 177 12.38 18.67 -6.66
N GLY A 178 13.55 18.63 -6.04
CA GLY A 178 13.67 18.52 -4.60
C GLY A 178 14.95 19.15 -4.09
N ARG A 179 15.16 19.06 -2.78
CA ARG A 179 16.41 19.49 -2.13
C ARG A 179 16.97 18.34 -1.31
N LEU A 180 18.23 18.01 -1.53
CA LEU A 180 18.95 17.03 -0.70
C LEU A 180 19.21 17.59 0.70
N ALA A 181 19.65 16.72 1.62
CA ALA A 181 20.00 17.09 3.00
C ALA A 181 21.07 18.21 3.09
N ASP A 182 21.96 18.30 2.10
CA ASP A 182 22.97 19.37 2.00
C ASP A 182 22.42 20.70 1.44
N GLY A 183 21.12 20.78 1.19
CA GLY A 183 20.43 21.95 0.65
C GLY A 183 20.51 22.12 -0.87
N ARG A 184 21.27 21.27 -1.58
CA ARG A 184 21.39 21.32 -3.05
C ARG A 184 20.06 20.99 -3.71
N ARG A 185 19.66 21.84 -4.65
CA ARG A 185 18.50 21.57 -5.51
C ARG A 185 18.86 20.52 -6.55
N VAL A 186 18.07 19.46 -6.61
CA VAL A 186 18.20 18.39 -7.61
C VAL A 186 16.90 18.25 -8.42
N VAL A 187 17.01 17.65 -9.59
CA VAL A 187 15.89 17.43 -10.51
C VAL A 187 15.95 16.00 -10.97
N ASP A 188 14.92 15.25 -10.62
CA ASP A 188 14.72 13.88 -11.08
C ASP A 188 13.98 13.89 -12.42
N ARG A 189 14.37 13.01 -13.34
CA ARG A 189 13.81 12.92 -14.70
C ARG A 189 13.75 11.47 -15.15
N ASP A 190 12.59 10.87 -14.94
CA ASP A 190 12.37 9.48 -15.30
C ASP A 190 11.68 9.33 -16.64
N ARG A 191 12.01 8.22 -17.30
CA ARG A 191 11.38 7.81 -18.55
C ARG A 191 11.23 6.30 -18.58
N PHE A 192 10.00 5.85 -18.71
CA PHE A 192 9.67 4.45 -18.95
C PHE A 192 8.66 4.31 -20.08
N VAL A 193 8.57 3.08 -20.59
CA VAL A 193 7.79 2.71 -21.77
C VAL A 193 6.89 1.54 -21.42
N PHE A 194 5.60 1.68 -21.69
CA PHE A 194 4.69 0.54 -21.74
C PHE A 194 4.56 0.07 -23.19
N GLU A 195 4.82 -1.21 -23.42
CA GLU A 195 4.71 -1.85 -24.73
C GLU A 195 3.64 -2.93 -24.67
N ARG A 196 2.59 -2.79 -25.48
CA ARG A 196 1.60 -3.85 -25.63
C ARG A 196 2.26 -5.05 -26.31
N SER A 197 2.13 -6.22 -25.68
CA SER A 197 2.54 -7.49 -26.28
C SER A 197 1.85 -7.69 -27.63
N ALA A 198 2.56 -8.31 -28.57
CA ALA A 198 1.90 -8.84 -29.76
C ALA A 198 1.00 -10.00 -29.33
N GLU A 199 -0.27 -9.95 -29.72
CA GLU A 199 -1.21 -11.07 -29.64
C GLU A 199 -0.77 -12.25 -30.51
#